data_AF-A0A2G9T9T6-F1
#
_entry.id   AF-A0A2G9T9T6-F1
#
_cell.length_a   1.000
_cell.length_b   1.000
_cell.length_c   1.000
_cell.angle_alpha   90.00
_cell.angle_beta   90.00
_cell.angle_gamma   90.00
#
_symmetry.space_group_name_H-M   'P 1'
#
loop_
_entity.id
_entity.type
_entity.pdbx_description
1 polymer ?
#
loop_
_entity_poly.entity_id
_entity_poly.type
_entity_poly.pdbx_seq_one_letter_code
_entity_poly.pdbx_strand_id
1 'polypeptide(L)'
;MAGSNVAERLEAQLMKAAEIVEERIDSEMNRLDNMDEDELEIIRRRRLEEMKKVQKAKQEMLAVGHGTYSEVADEKEFFEATKKSKNVVCLFYLDGNM
;
A
#
# COMPACT_ATOMS: atom_id res chain seq x y z
N MET A 1 -7.61 3.69 49.93
CA MET A 1 -8.78 4.22 49.20
C MET A 1 -8.40 5.18 48.04
N ALA A 2 -7.16 5.20 47.55
CA ALA A 2 -6.76 6.06 46.42
C ALA A 2 -6.73 5.34 45.05
N GLY A 3 -6.68 4.00 45.04
CA GLY A 3 -6.62 3.20 43.82
C GLY A 3 -7.97 3.04 43.08
N SER A 4 -9.10 3.18 43.76
CA SER A 4 -10.44 3.09 43.14
C SER A 4 -10.75 4.29 42.24
N ASN A 5 -10.38 5.49 42.66
CA ASN A 5 -10.66 6.74 41.92
C ASN A 5 -9.86 6.83 40.60
N VAL A 6 -8.67 6.23 40.54
CA VAL A 6 -7.86 6.18 39.30
C VAL A 6 -8.44 5.18 38.30
N ALA A 7 -8.87 4.01 38.77
CA ALA A 7 -9.52 3.01 37.93
C ALA A 7 -10.84 3.51 37.34
N GLU A 8 -11.71 4.12 38.16
CA GLU A 8 -12.98 4.72 37.73
C GLU A 8 -12.79 5.84 36.69
N ARG A 9 -11.77 6.70 36.88
CA ARG A 9 -11.43 7.76 35.90
C ARG A 9 -10.90 7.19 34.59
N LEU A 10 -10.12 6.12 34.64
CA LEU A 10 -9.61 5.45 33.45
C LEU A 10 -10.74 4.77 32.67
N GLU A 11 -11.65 4.09 33.38
CA GLU A 11 -12.85 3.49 32.80
C GLU A 11 -13.75 4.54 32.12
N ALA A 12 -13.99 5.67 32.78
CA ALA A 12 -14.75 6.78 32.20
C ALA A 12 -14.07 7.37 30.95
N GLN A 13 -12.73 7.46 30.93
CA GLN A 13 -11.98 7.92 29.76
C GLN A 13 -12.05 6.92 28.60
N LEU A 14 -11.98 5.61 28.90
CA LEU A 14 -12.11 4.55 27.91
C LEU A 14 -13.52 4.53 27.30
N MET A 15 -14.57 4.64 28.13
CA MET A 15 -15.96 4.73 27.66
C MET A 15 -16.15 5.95 26.76
N LYS A 16 -15.66 7.12 27.17
CA LYS A 16 -15.73 8.33 26.35
C LYS A 16 -14.96 8.21 25.04
N ALA A 17 -13.81 7.54 25.04
CA ALA A 17 -13.07 7.28 23.82
C ALA A 17 -13.83 6.33 22.88
N ALA A 18 -14.50 5.31 23.42
CA ALA A 18 -15.34 4.40 22.65
C ALA A 18 -16.55 5.12 22.03
N GLU A 19 -17.25 5.96 22.80
CA GLU A 19 -18.37 6.79 22.30
C GLU A 19 -17.96 7.69 21.14
N ILE A 20 -16.79 8.36 21.24
CA ILE A 20 -16.26 9.21 20.16
C ILE A 20 -15.96 8.39 18.90
N VAL A 21 -15.47 7.16 19.05
CA VAL A 21 -15.20 6.27 17.93
C VAL A 21 -16.51 5.79 17.29
N GLU A 22 -17.52 5.45 18.09
CA GLU A 22 -18.85 5.05 17.62
C GLU A 22 -19.52 6.19 16.85
N GLU A 23 -19.57 7.40 17.42
CA GLU A 23 -20.14 8.58 16.75
C GLU A 23 -19.44 8.86 15.41
N ARG A 24 -18.12 8.69 15.35
CA ARG A 24 -17.38 8.82 14.10
C ARG A 24 -17.79 7.75 13.08
N ILE A 25 -17.94 6.50 13.51
CA ILE A 25 -18.36 5.40 12.63
C ILE A 25 -19.78 5.67 12.09
N ASP A 26 -20.72 6.08 12.95
CA ASP A 26 -22.08 6.42 12.55
C ASP A 26 -22.13 7.59 11.56
N SER A 27 -21.27 8.60 11.76
CA SER A 27 -21.17 9.73 10.84
C SER A 27 -20.68 9.32 9.45
N GLU A 28 -19.70 8.43 9.37
CA GLU A 28 -19.21 7.89 8.09
C GLU A 28 -20.26 6.98 7.44
N MET A 29 -21.00 6.17 8.21
CA MET A 29 -22.07 5.33 7.68
C MET A 29 -23.18 6.18 7.05
N ASN A 30 -23.65 7.20 7.77
CA ASN A 30 -24.62 8.15 7.26
C ASN A 30 -24.13 8.87 6.00
N ARG A 31 -22.84 9.23 5.96
CA ARG A 31 -22.24 9.84 4.77
C ARG A 31 -22.29 8.89 3.58
N LEU A 32 -21.88 7.64 3.75
CA LEU A 32 -21.88 6.62 2.69
C LEU A 32 -23.29 6.35 2.15
N ASP A 33 -24.28 6.26 3.04
CA ASP A 33 -25.67 6.01 2.67
C ASP A 33 -26.32 7.18 1.91
N ASN A 34 -25.83 8.40 2.15
CA ASN A 34 -26.32 9.62 1.51
C ASN A 34 -25.34 10.20 0.47
N MET A 35 -24.36 9.40 0.01
CA MET A 35 -23.46 9.83 -1.06
C MET A 35 -24.23 10.12 -2.34
N ASP A 36 -23.96 11.28 -2.95
CA ASP A 36 -24.58 11.67 -4.21
C ASP A 36 -23.86 11.03 -5.42
N GLU A 37 -24.51 11.14 -6.58
CA GLU A 37 -24.01 10.58 -7.83
C GLU A 37 -22.69 11.22 -8.29
N ASP A 38 -22.49 12.51 -7.99
CA ASP A 38 -21.28 13.25 -8.35
C ASP A 38 -20.07 12.77 -7.54
N GLU A 39 -20.22 12.55 -6.23
CA GLU A 39 -19.19 11.99 -5.35
C GLU A 39 -18.78 10.57 -5.79
N LEU A 40 -19.75 9.75 -6.17
CA LEU A 40 -19.50 8.41 -6.71
C LEU A 40 -18.70 8.47 -8.01
N GLU A 41 -19.03 9.39 -8.91
CA GLU A 41 -18.31 9.56 -10.16
C GLU A 41 -16.87 10.07 -9.93
N ILE A 42 -16.65 10.96 -8.95
CA ILE A 42 -15.30 11.38 -8.54
C ILE A 42 -14.47 10.19 -8.08
N ILE A 43 -15.03 9.31 -7.23
CA ILE A 43 -14.32 8.10 -6.76
C ILE A 43 -14.01 7.18 -7.93
N ARG A 44 -14.97 6.99 -8.85
CA ARG A 44 -14.78 6.16 -10.03
C ARG A 44 -13.64 6.69 -10.91
N ARG A 45 -13.61 8.00 -11.16
CA ARG A 45 -12.55 8.65 -11.94
C ARG A 45 -11.19 8.48 -11.28
N ARG A 46 -11.09 8.70 -9.96
CA ARG A 46 -9.84 8.47 -9.20
C ARG A 46 -9.35 7.04 -9.32
N ARG A 47 -10.21 6.05 -9.10
CA ARG A 47 -9.86 4.63 -9.26
C ARG A 47 -9.38 4.31 -10.67
N LEU A 48 -10.06 4.84 -11.69
CA LEU A 48 -9.66 4.63 -13.09
C LEU A 48 -8.28 5.25 -13.38
N GLU A 49 -8.01 6.44 -12.86
CA GLU A 49 -6.70 7.09 -13.00
C GLU A 49 -5.59 6.30 -12.30
N GLU A 50 -5.85 5.79 -11.08
CA GLU A 50 -4.92 4.93 -10.35
C GLU A 50 -4.63 3.64 -11.12
N MET A 51 -5.66 2.96 -11.63
CA MET A 51 -5.50 1.77 -12.45
C MET A 51 -4.68 2.04 -13.71
N LYS A 52 -4.90 3.18 -14.38
CA LYS A 52 -4.09 3.61 -15.53
C LYS A 52 -2.63 3.85 -15.15
N LYS A 53 -2.36 4.48 -14.01
CA LYS A 53 -0.99 4.70 -13.50
C LYS A 53 -0.29 3.38 -13.21
N VAL A 54 -0.95 2.45 -12.52
CA VAL A 54 -0.42 1.12 -12.21
C VAL A 54 -0.12 0.35 -13.50
N GLN A 55 -1.04 0.36 -14.46
CA GLN A 55 -0.82 -0.30 -15.74
C GLN A 55 0.36 0.30 -16.51
N LYS A 56 0.48 1.64 -16.54
CA LYS A 56 1.61 2.31 -17.20
C LYS A 56 2.94 1.94 -16.54
N ALA A 57 3.02 1.98 -15.21
CA ALA A 57 4.22 1.58 -14.47
C ALA A 57 4.59 0.11 -14.76
N LYS A 58 3.59 -0.79 -14.81
CA LYS A 58 3.81 -2.19 -15.19
C LYS A 58 4.37 -2.31 -16.61
N GLN A 59 3.83 -1.58 -17.58
CA GLN A 59 4.34 -1.59 -18.96
C GLN A 59 5.78 -1.07 -19.04
N GLU A 60 6.12 -0.01 -18.30
CA GLU A 60 7.49 0.51 -18.21
C GLU A 60 8.45 -0.52 -17.61
N MET A 61 8.03 -1.24 -16.56
CA MET A 61 8.82 -2.32 -15.97
C MET A 61 9.04 -3.47 -16.96
N LEU A 62 7.99 -3.90 -17.66
CA LEU A 62 8.09 -4.93 -18.69
C LEU A 62 9.02 -4.49 -19.84
N ALA A 63 8.97 -3.22 -20.25
CA ALA A 63 9.81 -2.67 -21.32
C ALA A 63 11.30 -2.68 -20.96
N VAL A 64 11.66 -2.64 -19.68
CA VAL A 64 13.06 -2.77 -19.22
C VAL A 64 13.43 -4.20 -18.80
N GLY A 65 12.60 -5.19 -19.14
CA GLY A 65 12.91 -6.62 -18.99
C GLY A 65 12.41 -7.28 -17.70
N HIS A 66 11.59 -6.60 -16.89
CA HIS A 66 11.02 -7.22 -15.68
C HIS A 66 10.15 -8.44 -16.02
N GLY A 67 10.15 -9.43 -15.12
CA GLY A 67 9.39 -10.67 -15.28
C GLY A 67 10.10 -11.72 -16.14
N THR A 68 11.35 -11.47 -16.53
CA THR A 68 12.19 -12.44 -17.24
C THR A 68 13.40 -12.83 -16.37
N TYR A 69 13.94 -14.01 -16.63
CA TYR A 69 15.22 -14.46 -16.05
C TYR A 69 16.31 -14.31 -17.12
N SER A 70 17.41 -13.67 -16.76
CA SER A 70 18.56 -13.45 -17.63
C SER A 70 19.83 -13.72 -16.85
N GLU A 71 20.76 -14.46 -17.45
CA GLU A 71 22.11 -14.64 -16.90
C GLU A 71 23.01 -13.50 -17.38
N VAL A 72 23.86 -13.02 -16.48
CA VAL A 72 24.89 -12.02 -16.76
C VAL A 72 26.23 -12.66 -16.46
N ALA A 73 27.14 -12.65 -17.44
CA ALA A 73 28.41 -13.38 -17.35
C ALA A 73 29.52 -12.53 -16.73
N ASP A 74 29.40 -11.19 -16.79
CA ASP A 74 30.43 -10.28 -16.35
C ASP A 74 29.91 -9.07 -15.52
N GLU A 75 30.86 -8.39 -14.88
CA GLU A 75 30.61 -7.23 -14.02
C GLU A 75 29.97 -6.06 -14.78
N LYS A 76 30.32 -5.88 -16.06
CA LYS A 76 29.82 -4.78 -16.87
C LYS A 76 28.34 -4.95 -17.18
N GLU A 77 27.94 -6.14 -17.61
CA GLU A 77 26.54 -6.51 -17.87
C GLU A 77 25.70 -6.39 -16.60
N PHE A 78 26.25 -6.81 -15.45
CA PHE A 78 25.60 -6.65 -14.15
C PHE A 78 25.32 -5.17 -13.82
N PHE A 79 26.30 -4.28 -14.02
CA PHE A 79 26.09 -2.85 -13.78
C PHE A 79 25.14 -2.21 -14.78
N GLU A 80 25.14 -2.64 -16.04
CA GLU A 80 24.18 -2.16 -17.03
C GLU A 80 22.74 -2.57 -16.69
N ALA A 81 22.54 -3.81 -16.25
CA ALA A 81 21.23 -4.31 -15.81
C ALA A 81 20.71 -3.54 -14.58
N THR A 82 21.57 -3.34 -13.58
CA THR A 82 21.20 -2.62 -12.34
C THR A 82 20.99 -1.12 -12.51
N LYS A 83 21.57 -0.50 -13.55
CA LYS A 83 21.32 0.92 -13.89
C LYS A 83 19.97 1.14 -14.59
N LYS A 84 19.46 0.13 -15.31
CA LYS A 84 18.19 0.24 -16.07
C LYS A 84 16.95 0.22 -15.18
N SER A 85 17.04 -0.32 -13.97
CA SER A 85 15.92 -0.38 -13.04
C SER A 85 16.35 -0.25 -11.59
N LYS A 86 15.53 0.43 -10.78
CA LYS A 86 15.73 0.52 -9.33
C LYS A 86 15.42 -0.80 -8.60
N ASN A 87 14.62 -1.66 -9.21
CA ASN A 87 14.20 -2.92 -8.63
C ASN A 87 14.87 -4.05 -9.42
N VAL A 88 15.76 -4.80 -8.78
CA VAL A 88 16.43 -5.95 -9.38
C VAL A 88 16.55 -7.05 -8.33
N VAL A 89 16.32 -8.29 -8.74
CA VAL A 89 16.58 -9.49 -7.91
C VAL A 89 17.75 -10.22 -8.55
N CYS A 90 18.88 -10.28 -7.84
CA CYS A 90 20.09 -10.92 -8.33
C CYS A 90 20.33 -12.23 -7.58
N LEU A 91 20.53 -13.33 -8.32
CA LEU A 91 20.98 -14.59 -7.77
C LEU A 91 22.44 -14.81 -8.19
N PHE A 92 23.35 -14.86 -7.22
CA PHE A 92 24.74 -15.24 -7.44
C PHE A 92 24.90 -16.74 -7.22
N TYR A 93 25.50 -17.45 -8.17
CA TYR A 93 25.73 -18.89 -8.09
C TYR A 93 27.09 -19.26 -8.71
N LEU A 94 27.53 -20.51 -8.48
CA LEU A 94 28.71 -21.11 -9.09
C LEU A 94 28.26 -22.33 -9.90
N ASP A 95 28.83 -22.52 -11.08
CA ASP A 95 28.62 -23.73 -11.87
C ASP A 95 29.18 -24.94 -11.11
N GLY A 96 28.28 -25.82 -10.66
CA GLY A 96 28.62 -27.02 -9.88
C GLY A 96 27.77 -27.27 -8.63
N ASN A 97 26.81 -26.39 -8.32
CA ASN A 97 25.88 -26.56 -7.19
C ASN A 97 24.42 -26.83 -7.63
N MET A 98 24.23 -27.62 -8.70
CA MET A 98 22.98 -28.34 -8.97
C MET A 98 23.15 -29.82 -8.64
#